data_AF-A0A8J6K8P8-F1
#
_entry.id   AF-A0A8J6K8P8-F1
#
_cell.length_a   1.000
_cell.length_b   1.000
_cell.length_c   1.000
_cell.angle_alpha   90.00
_cell.angle_beta   90.00
_cell.angle_gamma   90.00
#
_symmetry.space_group_name_H-M   'P 1'
#
loop_
_entity.id
_entity.type
_entity.pdbx_description
1 polymer ?
#
loop_
_entity_poly.entity_id
_entity_poly.type
_entity_poly.pdbx_seq_one_letter_code
_entity_poly.pdbx_strand_id
1 'polypeptide(L)'
;MTDDTDPFFLYNLVISEDDFQSLKLQQGLLVDFSAFPQKFIDLVYQCINEEKKEVPRFLLQLSSGAALGSSPAQLDVVETNPFKHLTHLSLRLLPANDMEVKTYLAMCLKCIKEEKVMLHHKLKKTEDDLTRQLICTQQSLSEKTIELENLKSDSSTKITALTSQHTAELTSEKEKAQQANTQLQQQCEQQRKEFESSLQKNTQQMQSRLNELEQSNKDLLERRYKAESTVRELKAKYQSLEEDLQRAEQKVTSLGRENSALDAECHDKEKELNRLQTRLAVFEQELKDKDQLVQRSNEILVATQEQKTVLEANTEKKQVQIGKLEATIKSLSCELLKVNNHFV
;
A
#
# COMPACT_ATOMS: atom_id res chain seq x y z
N MET A 1 86.31 -9.88 -84.98
CA MET A 1 85.93 -8.64 -84.28
C MET A 1 84.99 -7.88 -85.17
N THR A 2 83.90 -7.40 -84.61
CA THR A 2 82.82 -6.67 -85.28
C THR A 2 82.43 -5.46 -84.45
N ASP A 3 81.71 -4.52 -85.05
CA ASP A 3 81.15 -3.34 -84.38
C ASP A 3 79.62 -3.34 -84.57
N ASP A 4 78.87 -3.17 -83.48
CA ASP A 4 77.41 -3.13 -83.52
C ASP A 4 76.89 -1.84 -84.20
N THR A 5 77.71 -0.79 -84.27
CA THR A 5 77.38 0.51 -84.86
C THR A 5 77.81 0.63 -86.33
N ASP A 6 78.83 -0.13 -86.75
CA ASP A 6 79.29 -0.23 -88.14
C ASP A 6 79.23 -1.68 -88.65
N PRO A 7 78.17 -2.05 -89.41
CA PRO A 7 78.00 -3.43 -89.89
C PRO A 7 79.05 -3.87 -90.93
N PHE A 8 79.87 -2.95 -91.46
CA PHE A 8 80.96 -3.27 -92.39
C PHE A 8 82.31 -3.44 -91.68
N PHE A 9 82.41 -3.06 -90.41
CA PHE A 9 83.61 -3.29 -89.61
C PHE A 9 83.72 -4.78 -89.25
N LEU A 10 84.60 -5.49 -89.94
CA LEU A 10 84.88 -6.90 -89.66
C LEU A 10 86.38 -7.17 -89.82
N TYR A 11 86.99 -7.64 -88.73
CA TYR A 11 88.34 -8.19 -88.74
C TYR A 11 88.29 -9.65 -88.33
N ASN A 12 88.99 -10.51 -89.05
CA ASN A 12 89.08 -11.92 -88.73
C ASN A 12 90.54 -12.39 -88.69
N LEU A 13 90.71 -13.54 -88.06
CA LEU A 13 91.96 -14.28 -88.03
C LEU A 13 91.60 -15.76 -88.00
N VAL A 14 92.08 -16.49 -89.01
CA VAL A 14 91.95 -17.95 -89.08
C VAL A 14 93.33 -18.51 -88.80
N ILE A 15 93.43 -19.33 -87.75
CA ILE A 15 94.68 -19.97 -87.33
C ILE A 15 94.50 -21.47 -87.53
N SER A 16 95.21 -22.04 -88.49
CA SER A 16 95.31 -23.50 -88.60
C SER A 16 96.28 -24.05 -87.55
N GLU A 17 96.29 -25.36 -87.35
CA GLU A 17 97.23 -26.00 -86.41
C GLU A 17 98.70 -25.76 -86.83
N ASP A 18 98.98 -25.70 -88.13
CA ASP A 18 100.30 -25.40 -88.68
C ASP A 18 100.70 -23.93 -88.43
N ASP A 19 99.77 -22.98 -88.67
CA ASP A 19 100.00 -21.56 -88.37
C ASP A 19 100.26 -21.33 -86.88
N PHE A 20 99.58 -22.11 -86.02
CA PHE A 20 99.74 -22.02 -84.59
C PHE A 20 101.14 -22.41 -84.12
N GLN A 21 101.83 -23.37 -84.75
CA GLN A 21 103.21 -23.71 -84.37
C GLN A 21 104.15 -22.51 -84.54
N SER A 22 103.96 -21.75 -85.62
CA SER A 22 104.72 -20.51 -85.87
C SER A 22 104.36 -19.43 -84.85
N LEU A 23 103.07 -19.25 -84.57
CA LEU A 23 102.59 -18.30 -83.57
C LEU A 23 103.11 -18.62 -82.15
N LYS A 24 103.10 -19.92 -81.79
CA LYS A 24 103.59 -20.45 -80.51
C LYS A 24 105.06 -20.12 -80.30
N LEU A 25 105.89 -20.32 -81.32
CA LEU A 25 107.31 -19.96 -81.28
C LEU A 25 107.53 -18.45 -81.25
N GLN A 26 106.82 -17.68 -82.09
CA GLN A 26 106.98 -16.23 -82.19
C GLN A 26 106.63 -15.51 -80.89
N GLN A 27 105.63 -16.00 -80.14
CA GLN A 27 105.13 -15.36 -78.92
C GLN A 27 105.47 -16.12 -77.64
N GLY A 28 106.25 -17.20 -77.74
CA GLY A 28 106.67 -18.00 -76.58
C GLY A 28 105.49 -18.63 -75.84
N LEU A 29 104.44 -19.05 -76.54
CA LEU A 29 103.26 -19.65 -75.93
C LEU A 29 103.59 -21.06 -75.42
N LEU A 30 103.23 -21.35 -74.16
CA LEU A 30 103.48 -22.64 -73.51
C LEU A 30 102.30 -23.62 -73.62
N VAL A 31 101.31 -23.30 -74.45
CA VAL A 31 100.05 -24.05 -74.59
C VAL A 31 99.98 -24.72 -75.95
N ASP A 32 99.21 -25.80 -76.05
CA ASP A 32 98.96 -26.48 -77.31
C ASP A 32 97.74 -25.89 -78.03
N PHE A 33 97.58 -26.22 -79.31
CA PHE A 33 96.55 -25.64 -80.19
C PHE A 33 95.14 -25.81 -79.61
N SER A 34 94.82 -26.96 -79.03
CA SER A 34 93.51 -27.25 -78.43
C SER A 34 93.22 -26.42 -77.16
N ALA A 35 94.25 -26.03 -76.41
CA ALA A 35 94.11 -25.24 -75.18
C ALA A 35 94.15 -23.73 -75.42
N PHE A 36 94.66 -23.30 -76.58
CA PHE A 36 94.82 -21.89 -76.93
C PHE A 36 93.52 -21.09 -76.91
N PRO A 37 92.38 -21.55 -77.49
CA PRO A 37 91.12 -20.80 -77.44
C PRO A 37 90.67 -20.47 -76.03
N GLN A 38 90.75 -21.42 -75.10
CA GLN A 38 90.38 -21.19 -73.70
C GLN A 38 91.30 -20.15 -73.04
N LYS A 39 92.61 -20.20 -73.31
CA LYS A 39 93.57 -19.22 -72.78
C LYS A 39 93.35 -17.82 -73.33
N PHE A 40 92.97 -17.71 -74.60
CA PHE A 40 92.56 -16.43 -75.17
C PHE A 40 91.28 -15.90 -74.52
N ILE A 41 90.27 -16.76 -74.32
CA ILE A 41 89.03 -16.40 -73.60
C ILE A 41 89.34 -15.91 -72.18
N ASP A 42 90.20 -16.60 -71.44
CA ASP A 42 90.59 -16.21 -70.08
C ASP A 42 91.23 -14.81 -70.05
N LEU A 43 92.08 -14.50 -71.03
CA LEU A 43 92.69 -13.18 -71.19
C LEU A 43 91.66 -12.09 -71.54
N VAL A 44 90.73 -12.38 -72.46
CA VAL A 44 89.64 -11.44 -72.79
C VAL A 44 88.73 -11.19 -71.58
N TYR A 45 88.42 -12.21 -70.79
CA TYR A 45 87.67 -12.03 -69.55
C TYR A 45 88.40 -11.14 -68.54
N GLN A 46 89.74 -11.22 -68.44
CA GLN A 46 90.51 -10.29 -67.62
C GLN A 46 90.32 -8.84 -68.10
N CYS A 47 90.35 -8.60 -69.41
CA CYS A 47 90.05 -7.27 -69.96
C CYS A 47 88.62 -6.79 -69.64
N ILE A 48 87.60 -7.66 -69.80
CA ILE A 48 86.20 -7.31 -69.48
C ILE A 48 86.03 -6.96 -67.99
N ASN A 49 86.68 -7.72 -67.10
CA ASN A 49 86.62 -7.48 -65.65
C ASN A 49 87.34 -6.19 -65.22
N GLU A 50 88.30 -5.72 -66.01
CA GLU A 50 89.07 -4.49 -65.74
C GLU A 50 88.46 -3.26 -66.45
N GLU A 51 87.56 -3.43 -67.43
CA GLU A 51 87.01 -2.37 -68.30
C GLU A 51 86.49 -1.14 -67.55
N LYS A 52 85.83 -1.35 -66.40
CA LYS A 52 85.16 -0.28 -65.63
C LYS A 52 86.05 0.32 -64.53
N LYS A 53 87.31 -0.08 -64.41
CA LYS A 53 88.22 0.42 -63.37
C LYS A 53 88.92 1.70 -63.83
N GLU A 54 89.21 2.57 -62.87
CA GLU A 54 89.89 3.86 -63.13
C GLU A 54 91.31 3.68 -63.69
N VAL A 55 92.00 2.63 -63.25
CA VAL A 55 93.31 2.21 -63.77
C VAL A 55 93.23 0.73 -64.16
N PRO A 56 92.79 0.41 -65.40
CA PRO A 56 92.60 -0.96 -65.84
C PRO A 56 93.95 -1.66 -65.98
N ARG A 57 94.10 -2.80 -65.27
CA ARG A 57 95.34 -3.58 -65.32
C ARG A 57 95.47 -4.37 -66.61
N PHE A 58 94.37 -4.80 -67.21
CA PHE A 58 94.35 -5.53 -68.48
C PHE A 58 93.57 -4.76 -69.51
N LEU A 59 94.15 -4.59 -70.70
CA LEU A 59 93.59 -3.85 -71.82
C LEU A 59 93.62 -4.72 -73.08
N LEU A 60 92.57 -4.59 -73.87
CA LEU A 60 92.52 -5.14 -75.22
C LEU A 60 92.67 -3.99 -76.21
N GLN A 61 93.79 -3.95 -76.92
CA GLN A 61 94.14 -2.85 -77.80
C GLN A 61 94.12 -3.32 -79.26
N LEU A 62 93.39 -2.61 -80.12
CA LEU A 62 93.43 -2.80 -81.56
C LEU A 62 94.21 -1.66 -82.20
N SER A 63 95.36 -1.96 -82.80
CA SER A 63 96.26 -0.99 -83.42
C SER A 63 96.38 -1.27 -84.93
N SER A 64 96.14 -0.26 -85.77
CA SER A 64 96.33 -0.36 -87.22
C SER A 64 97.41 0.62 -87.67
N GLY A 65 98.32 0.16 -88.55
CA GLY A 65 99.42 0.99 -89.07
C GLY A 65 98.98 2.05 -90.10
N ALA A 66 97.76 1.95 -90.61
CA ALA A 66 97.11 2.90 -91.53
C ALA A 66 95.63 3.08 -91.14
N ALA A 67 94.84 3.76 -91.98
CA ALA A 67 93.40 3.95 -91.76
C ALA A 67 92.70 2.60 -91.48
N LEU A 68 92.07 2.52 -90.30
CA LEU A 68 91.29 1.36 -89.86
C LEU A 68 90.27 0.98 -90.95
N GLY A 69 90.34 -0.26 -91.42
CA GLY A 69 89.41 -0.86 -92.39
C GLY A 69 90.07 -1.33 -93.69
N SER A 70 91.32 -0.94 -93.96
CA SER A 70 92.03 -1.29 -95.20
C SER A 70 93.36 -2.02 -95.00
N SER A 71 93.88 -2.06 -93.77
CA SER A 71 95.15 -2.67 -93.43
C SER A 71 95.02 -3.68 -92.30
N PRO A 72 95.92 -4.69 -92.21
CA PRO A 72 95.99 -5.58 -91.06
C PRO A 72 96.10 -4.79 -89.74
N ALA A 73 95.39 -5.26 -88.72
CA ALA A 73 95.40 -4.68 -87.38
C ALA A 73 96.00 -5.66 -86.38
N GLN A 74 96.77 -5.15 -85.41
CA GLN A 74 97.29 -5.90 -84.29
C GLN A 74 96.30 -5.81 -83.12
N LEU A 75 95.85 -6.95 -82.63
CA LEU A 75 95.03 -7.08 -81.43
C LEU A 75 95.92 -7.58 -80.29
N ASP A 76 96.22 -6.69 -79.36
CA ASP A 76 97.11 -6.95 -78.25
C ASP A 76 96.33 -7.06 -76.95
N VAL A 77 96.60 -8.11 -76.16
CA VAL A 77 96.22 -8.16 -74.75
C VAL A 77 97.39 -7.64 -73.94
N VAL A 78 97.21 -6.47 -73.33
CA VAL A 78 98.27 -5.75 -72.61
C VAL A 78 97.95 -5.69 -71.12
N GLU A 79 98.89 -6.11 -70.29
CA GLU A 79 98.87 -5.81 -68.86
C GLU A 79 99.66 -4.54 -68.57
N THR A 80 99.03 -3.60 -67.86
CA THR A 80 99.63 -2.35 -67.44
C THR A 80 100.16 -2.47 -66.01
N ASN A 81 101.42 -2.07 -65.84
CA ASN A 81 102.06 -1.90 -64.54
C ASN A 81 102.52 -0.43 -64.43
N PRO A 82 102.56 0.19 -63.23
CA PRO A 82 103.03 1.57 -63.06
C PRO A 82 104.36 1.93 -63.75
N PHE A 83 105.22 0.95 -64.05
CA PHE A 83 106.50 1.16 -64.72
C PHE A 83 106.51 0.78 -66.22
N LYS A 84 105.73 -0.22 -66.66
CA LYS A 84 105.79 -0.75 -68.04
C LYS A 84 104.53 -1.49 -68.47
N HIS A 85 104.34 -1.61 -69.78
CA HIS A 85 103.32 -2.46 -70.38
C HIS A 85 103.90 -3.83 -70.74
N LEU A 86 103.15 -4.90 -70.48
CA LEU A 86 103.49 -6.28 -70.85
C LEU A 86 102.43 -6.81 -71.82
N THR A 87 102.83 -7.14 -73.04
CA THR A 87 101.94 -7.79 -74.01
C THR A 87 101.90 -9.29 -73.76
N HIS A 88 100.73 -9.81 -73.37
CA HIS A 88 100.49 -11.24 -73.13
C HIS A 88 100.22 -12.02 -74.41
N LEU A 89 99.58 -11.38 -75.39
CA LEU A 89 99.26 -11.98 -76.68
C LEU A 89 99.12 -10.86 -77.72
N SER A 90 99.62 -11.09 -78.94
CA SER A 90 99.57 -10.11 -80.04
C SER A 90 99.09 -10.77 -81.32
N LEU A 91 97.83 -10.60 -81.70
CA LEU A 91 97.24 -11.28 -82.85
C LEU A 91 97.14 -10.35 -84.04
N ARG A 92 97.65 -10.77 -85.20
CA ARG A 92 97.53 -10.01 -86.44
C ARG A 92 96.23 -10.37 -87.16
N LEU A 93 95.23 -9.49 -87.08
CA LEU A 93 93.95 -9.64 -87.75
C LEU A 93 94.01 -9.02 -89.15
N LEU A 94 93.24 -9.59 -90.06
CA LEU A 94 93.05 -9.07 -91.41
C LEU A 94 91.67 -8.41 -91.52
N PRO A 95 91.55 -7.28 -92.24
CA PRO A 95 90.24 -6.76 -92.59
C PRO A 95 89.55 -7.77 -93.51
N ALA A 96 88.30 -8.09 -93.20
CA ALA A 96 87.52 -9.01 -94.00
C ALA A 96 87.21 -8.41 -95.37
N ASN A 97 87.25 -9.25 -96.41
CA ASN A 97 86.85 -8.84 -97.75
C ASN A 97 85.32 -8.81 -97.90
N ASP A 98 84.84 -8.24 -99.00
CA ASP A 98 83.41 -8.15 -99.32
C ASP A 98 82.65 -9.48 -99.21
N MET A 99 83.28 -10.61 -99.57
CA MET A 99 82.62 -11.92 -99.51
C MET A 99 82.45 -12.42 -98.07
N GLU A 100 83.45 -12.18 -97.23
CA GLU A 100 83.40 -12.52 -95.81
C GLU A 100 82.39 -11.65 -95.07
N VAL A 101 82.39 -10.33 -95.33
CA VAL A 101 81.40 -9.39 -94.78
C VAL A 101 79.98 -9.77 -95.21
N LYS A 102 79.76 -10.06 -96.50
CA LYS A 102 78.44 -10.50 -97.00
C LYS A 102 77.99 -11.80 -96.34
N THR A 103 78.90 -12.77 -96.18
CA THR A 103 78.59 -14.04 -95.52
C THR A 103 78.18 -13.82 -94.06
N TYR A 104 78.97 -13.02 -93.33
CA TYR A 104 78.68 -12.67 -91.94
C TYR A 104 77.33 -11.95 -91.81
N LEU A 105 77.08 -10.92 -92.61
CA LEU A 105 75.81 -10.18 -92.59
C LEU A 105 74.61 -11.06 -92.97
N ALA A 106 74.76 -11.98 -93.92
CA ALA A 106 73.71 -12.94 -94.27
C ALA A 106 73.38 -13.88 -93.10
N MET A 107 74.39 -14.33 -92.35
CA MET A 107 74.20 -15.13 -91.14
C MET A 107 73.48 -14.33 -90.05
N CYS A 108 73.94 -13.11 -89.75
CA CYS A 108 73.28 -12.24 -88.77
C CYS A 108 71.82 -11.96 -89.13
N LEU A 109 71.56 -11.63 -90.40
CA LEU A 109 70.20 -11.37 -90.89
C LEU A 109 69.31 -12.61 -90.75
N LYS A 110 69.84 -13.81 -91.00
CA LYS A 110 69.10 -15.06 -90.80
C LYS A 110 68.74 -15.25 -89.34
N CYS A 111 69.70 -15.12 -88.42
CA CYS A 111 69.47 -15.25 -86.98
C CYS A 111 68.42 -14.24 -86.47
N ILE A 112 68.53 -12.97 -86.86
CA ILE A 112 67.59 -11.92 -86.46
C ILE A 112 66.18 -12.21 -87.00
N LYS A 113 66.06 -12.71 -88.24
CA LYS A 113 64.77 -13.08 -88.82
C LYS A 113 64.13 -14.24 -88.08
N GLU A 114 64.89 -15.27 -87.73
CA GLU A 114 64.42 -16.42 -86.96
C GLU A 114 63.96 -15.99 -85.56
N GLU A 115 64.76 -15.18 -84.86
CA GLU A 115 64.42 -14.64 -83.54
C GLU A 115 63.15 -13.77 -83.60
N LYS A 116 63.02 -12.90 -84.61
CA LYS A 116 61.81 -12.08 -84.82
C LYS A 116 60.57 -12.94 -84.96
N VAL A 117 60.63 -14.02 -85.74
CA VAL A 117 59.49 -14.94 -85.93
C VAL A 117 59.14 -15.64 -84.61
N MET A 118 60.13 -16.12 -83.87
CA MET A 118 59.89 -16.72 -82.55
C MET A 118 59.25 -15.74 -81.57
N LEU A 119 59.78 -14.51 -81.51
CA LEU A 119 59.26 -13.48 -80.61
C LEU A 119 57.84 -13.07 -80.99
N HIS A 120 57.55 -12.93 -82.29
CA HIS A 120 56.21 -12.63 -82.77
C HIS A 120 55.21 -13.74 -82.41
N HIS A 121 55.60 -15.01 -82.58
CA HIS A 121 54.76 -16.15 -82.20
C HIS A 121 54.49 -16.16 -80.68
N LYS A 122 55.52 -15.92 -79.86
CA LYS A 122 55.40 -15.86 -78.41
C LYS A 122 54.47 -14.72 -77.99
N LEU A 123 54.64 -13.53 -78.57
CA LEU A 123 53.80 -12.36 -78.30
C LEU A 123 52.34 -12.66 -78.61
N LYS A 124 52.05 -13.18 -79.81
CA LYS A 124 50.69 -13.51 -80.24
C LYS A 124 50.05 -14.54 -79.30
N LYS A 125 50.79 -15.59 -78.92
CA LYS A 125 50.29 -16.60 -77.99
C LYS A 125 49.95 -15.98 -76.63
N THR A 126 50.82 -15.14 -76.09
CA THR A 126 50.57 -14.44 -74.82
C THR A 126 49.37 -13.51 -74.91
N GLU A 127 49.21 -12.78 -76.02
CA GLU A 127 48.04 -11.92 -76.25
C GLU A 127 46.74 -12.72 -76.32
N ASP A 128 46.72 -13.84 -77.05
CA ASP A 128 45.58 -14.74 -77.14
C ASP A 128 45.20 -15.33 -75.77
N ASP A 129 46.20 -15.78 -74.99
CA ASP A 129 45.99 -16.37 -73.67
C ASP A 129 45.45 -15.32 -72.66
N LEU A 130 46.03 -14.11 -72.66
CA LEU A 130 45.56 -13.02 -71.80
C LEU A 130 44.14 -12.57 -72.18
N THR A 131 43.83 -12.50 -73.47
CA THR A 131 42.49 -12.15 -73.95
C THR A 131 41.46 -13.18 -73.51
N ARG A 132 41.78 -14.47 -73.59
CA ARG A 132 40.90 -15.54 -73.09
C ARG A 132 40.68 -15.44 -71.59
N GLN A 133 41.74 -15.24 -70.82
CA GLN A 133 41.63 -15.08 -69.37
C GLN A 133 40.76 -13.87 -69.00
N LEU A 134 40.96 -12.74 -69.68
CA LEU A 134 40.16 -11.54 -69.46
C LEU A 134 38.66 -11.80 -69.69
N ILE A 135 38.31 -12.46 -70.79
CA ILE A 135 36.90 -12.81 -71.10
C ILE A 135 36.32 -13.72 -70.01
N CYS A 136 37.03 -14.79 -69.64
CA CYS A 136 36.56 -15.73 -68.61
C CYS A 136 36.38 -15.04 -67.25
N THR A 137 37.33 -14.21 -66.84
CA THR A 137 37.24 -13.45 -65.58
C THR A 137 36.09 -12.44 -65.61
N GLN A 138 35.87 -11.76 -66.74
CA GLN A 138 34.79 -10.80 -66.88
C GLN A 138 33.40 -11.47 -66.85
N GLN A 139 33.26 -12.65 -67.47
CA GLN A 139 32.04 -13.45 -67.38
C GLN A 139 31.77 -13.91 -65.95
N SER A 140 32.78 -14.49 -65.28
CA SER A 140 32.65 -14.93 -63.89
C SER A 140 32.32 -13.78 -62.93
N LEU A 141 32.93 -12.60 -63.14
CA LEU A 141 32.62 -11.40 -62.37
C LEU A 141 31.17 -10.94 -62.58
N SER A 142 30.68 -10.98 -63.82
CA SER A 142 29.29 -10.65 -64.16
C SER A 142 28.31 -11.60 -63.45
N GLU A 143 28.54 -12.91 -63.54
CA GLU A 143 27.73 -13.92 -62.86
C GLU A 143 27.71 -13.71 -61.34
N LYS A 144 28.88 -13.49 -60.73
CA LYS A 144 28.98 -13.24 -59.28
C LYS A 144 28.32 -11.94 -58.85
N THR A 145 28.35 -10.91 -59.70
CA THR A 145 27.66 -9.64 -59.44
C THR A 145 26.15 -9.85 -59.43
N ILE A 146 25.61 -10.61 -60.40
CA ILE A 146 24.18 -10.93 -60.46
C ILE A 146 23.75 -11.76 -59.25
N GLU A 147 24.53 -12.79 -58.88
CA GLU A 147 24.26 -13.63 -57.70
C GLU A 147 24.21 -12.78 -56.41
N LEU A 148 25.16 -11.86 -56.27
CA LEU A 148 25.24 -10.96 -55.12
C LEU A 148 24.06 -9.98 -55.05
N GLU A 149 23.62 -9.41 -56.16
CA GLU A 149 22.44 -8.53 -56.20
C GLU A 149 21.15 -9.31 -55.90
N ASN A 150 21.02 -10.54 -56.40
CA ASN A 150 19.89 -11.42 -56.06
C ASN A 150 19.85 -11.73 -54.55
N LEU A 151 21.00 -12.10 -53.96
CA LEU A 151 21.08 -12.37 -52.52
C LEU A 151 20.76 -11.14 -51.66
N LYS A 152 21.21 -9.95 -52.07
CA LYS A 152 20.85 -8.69 -51.40
C LYS A 152 19.34 -8.43 -51.47
N SER A 153 18.74 -8.59 -52.64
CA SER A 153 17.29 -8.42 -52.85
C SER A 153 16.49 -9.40 -51.99
N ASP A 154 16.86 -10.68 -51.99
CA ASP A 154 16.22 -11.73 -51.19
C ASP A 154 16.37 -11.48 -49.69
N SER A 155 17.54 -11.01 -49.25
CA SER A 155 17.74 -10.65 -47.85
C SER A 155 16.91 -9.43 -47.46
N SER A 156 16.84 -8.41 -48.31
CA SER A 156 16.04 -7.20 -48.08
C SER A 156 14.54 -7.51 -47.98
N THR A 157 14.03 -8.35 -48.88
CA THR A 157 12.62 -8.80 -48.86
C THR A 157 12.32 -9.61 -47.61
N LYS A 158 13.19 -10.55 -47.21
CA LYS A 158 13.04 -11.32 -45.96
C LYS A 158 13.05 -10.43 -44.72
N ILE A 159 14.00 -9.48 -44.63
CA ILE A 159 14.09 -8.53 -43.51
C ILE A 159 12.81 -7.68 -43.44
N THR A 160 12.34 -7.17 -44.58
CA THR A 160 11.12 -6.35 -44.64
C THR A 160 9.89 -7.15 -44.23
N ALA A 161 9.76 -8.39 -44.72
CA ALA A 161 8.65 -9.28 -44.36
C ALA A 161 8.64 -9.61 -42.86
N LEU A 162 9.79 -10.01 -42.29
CA LEU A 162 9.91 -10.30 -40.86
C LEU A 162 9.65 -9.07 -39.99
N THR A 163 10.17 -7.90 -40.40
CA THR A 163 9.95 -6.64 -39.67
C THR A 163 8.47 -6.26 -39.69
N SER A 164 7.81 -6.39 -40.85
CA SER A 164 6.38 -6.13 -40.98
C SER A 164 5.55 -7.10 -40.13
N GLN A 165 5.88 -8.40 -40.16
CA GLN A 165 5.20 -9.42 -39.36
C GLN A 165 5.35 -9.14 -37.87
N HIS A 166 6.57 -8.92 -37.39
CA HIS A 166 6.83 -8.64 -35.99
C HIS A 166 6.14 -7.35 -35.53
N THR A 167 6.11 -6.32 -36.38
CA THR A 167 5.37 -5.08 -36.08
C THR A 167 3.88 -5.34 -35.94
N ALA A 168 3.28 -6.13 -36.85
CA ALA A 168 1.86 -6.50 -36.81
C ALA A 168 1.51 -7.33 -35.56
N GLU A 169 2.34 -8.31 -35.21
CA GLU A 169 2.18 -9.12 -34.00
C GLU A 169 2.27 -8.25 -32.74
N LEU A 170 3.27 -7.36 -32.67
CA LEU A 170 3.43 -6.43 -31.55
C LEU A 170 2.25 -5.49 -31.40
N THR A 171 1.71 -4.96 -32.51
CA THR A 171 0.50 -4.11 -32.46
C THR A 171 -0.72 -4.89 -32.00
N SER A 172 -0.92 -6.12 -32.51
CA SER A 172 -2.04 -6.96 -32.11
C SER A 172 -1.99 -7.32 -30.62
N GLU A 173 -0.81 -7.65 -30.10
CA GLU A 173 -0.65 -8.01 -28.70
C GLU A 173 -0.81 -6.80 -27.77
N LYS A 174 -0.33 -5.62 -28.20
CA LYS A 174 -0.60 -4.35 -27.50
C LYS A 174 -2.09 -4.02 -27.46
N GLU A 175 -2.81 -4.22 -28.57
CA GLU A 175 -4.26 -4.00 -28.62
C GLU A 175 -5.02 -4.94 -27.69
N LYS A 176 -4.69 -6.24 -27.68
CA LYS A 176 -5.27 -7.20 -26.74
C LYS A 176 -5.00 -6.84 -25.29
N ALA A 177 -3.75 -6.49 -24.95
CA ALA A 177 -3.39 -6.07 -23.61
C ALA A 177 -4.14 -4.81 -23.19
N GLN A 178 -4.28 -3.83 -24.09
CA GLN A 178 -5.05 -2.61 -23.85
C GLN A 178 -6.54 -2.89 -23.64
N GLN A 179 -7.13 -3.79 -24.44
CA GLN A 179 -8.53 -4.22 -24.28
C GLN A 179 -8.74 -4.94 -22.93
N ALA A 180 -7.86 -5.88 -22.58
CA ALA A 180 -7.93 -6.59 -21.30
C ALA A 180 -7.79 -5.63 -20.10
N ASN A 181 -6.86 -4.67 -20.18
CA ASN A 181 -6.68 -3.65 -19.14
C ASN A 181 -7.92 -2.77 -19.01
N THR A 182 -8.53 -2.35 -20.14
CA THR A 182 -9.77 -1.56 -20.13
C THR A 182 -10.93 -2.34 -19.52
N GLN A 183 -11.07 -3.63 -19.84
CA GLN A 183 -12.11 -4.49 -19.26
C GLN A 183 -11.92 -4.69 -17.75
N LEU A 184 -10.69 -4.94 -17.29
CA LEU A 184 -10.37 -5.05 -15.86
C LEU A 184 -10.67 -3.73 -15.13
N GLN A 185 -10.29 -2.59 -15.71
CA GLN A 185 -10.57 -1.28 -15.14
C GLN A 185 -12.08 -1.03 -15.00
N GLN A 186 -12.87 -1.36 -16.03
CA GLN A 186 -14.33 -1.26 -15.98
C GLN A 186 -14.94 -2.19 -14.92
N GLN A 187 -14.46 -3.43 -14.80
CA GLN A 187 -14.93 -4.36 -13.77
C GLN A 187 -14.60 -3.86 -12.36
N CYS A 188 -13.39 -3.37 -12.12
CA CYS A 188 -13.00 -2.80 -10.84
C CYS A 188 -13.84 -1.56 -10.48
N GLU A 189 -14.09 -0.65 -11.44
CA GLU A 189 -14.97 0.49 -11.21
C GLU A 189 -16.41 0.09 -10.91
N GLN A 190 -16.92 -0.92 -11.61
CA GLN A 190 -18.27 -1.43 -11.39
C GLN A 190 -18.40 -2.06 -10.00
N GLN A 191 -17.47 -2.95 -9.62
CA GLN A 191 -17.43 -3.54 -8.29
C GLN A 191 -17.29 -2.46 -7.20
N ARG A 192 -16.44 -1.44 -7.40
CA ARG A 192 -16.33 -0.32 -6.48
C ARG A 192 -17.66 0.40 -6.30
N LYS A 193 -18.36 0.74 -7.39
CA LYS A 193 -19.68 1.40 -7.34
C LYS A 193 -20.73 0.53 -6.63
N GLU A 194 -20.73 -0.77 -6.85
CA GLU A 194 -21.65 -1.71 -6.18
C GLU A 194 -21.37 -1.77 -4.67
N PHE A 195 -20.11 -1.87 -4.26
CA PHE A 195 -19.71 -1.82 -2.85
C PHE A 195 -20.07 -0.48 -2.20
N GLU A 196 -19.76 0.64 -2.85
CA GLU A 196 -20.11 1.99 -2.36
C GLU A 196 -21.63 2.13 -2.20
N SER A 197 -22.42 1.69 -3.18
CA SER A 197 -23.89 1.71 -3.12
C SER A 197 -24.43 0.84 -1.98
N SER A 198 -23.87 -0.36 -1.78
CA SER A 198 -24.24 -1.25 -0.69
C SER A 198 -23.92 -0.65 0.68
N LEU A 199 -22.71 -0.13 0.86
CA LEU A 199 -22.28 0.55 2.09
C LEU A 199 -23.14 1.79 2.37
N GLN A 200 -23.47 2.57 1.35
CA GLN A 200 -24.34 3.74 1.49
C GLN A 200 -25.75 3.33 1.96
N LYS A 201 -26.35 2.29 1.36
CA LYS A 201 -27.65 1.75 1.80
C LYS A 201 -27.60 1.25 3.24
N ASN A 202 -26.56 0.51 3.61
CA ASN A 202 -26.42 -0.03 4.95
C ASN A 202 -26.23 1.08 5.99
N THR A 203 -25.43 2.10 5.66
CA THR A 203 -25.27 3.31 6.47
C THR A 203 -26.60 4.04 6.66
N GLN A 204 -27.37 4.23 5.59
CA GLN A 204 -28.71 4.84 5.67
C GLN A 204 -29.68 4.03 6.55
N GLN A 205 -29.68 2.70 6.44
CA GLN A 205 -30.49 1.83 7.29
C GLN A 205 -30.10 1.95 8.77
N MET A 206 -28.80 1.91 9.07
CA MET A 206 -28.31 2.05 10.44
C MET A 206 -28.61 3.44 11.01
N GLN A 207 -28.50 4.50 10.20
CA GLN A 207 -28.87 5.86 10.58
C GLN A 207 -30.38 5.97 10.88
N SER A 208 -31.25 5.38 10.04
CA SER A 208 -32.69 5.34 10.27
C SER A 208 -33.02 4.64 11.59
N ARG A 209 -32.41 3.48 11.83
CA ARG A 209 -32.61 2.70 13.05
C ARG A 209 -32.11 3.44 14.30
N LEU A 210 -31.00 4.16 14.19
CA LEU A 210 -30.47 5.00 15.25
C LEU A 210 -31.46 6.13 15.59
N ASN A 211 -31.97 6.83 14.58
CA ASN A 211 -32.98 7.88 14.77
C ASN A 211 -34.28 7.33 15.40
N GLU A 212 -34.75 6.15 14.97
CA GLU A 212 -35.92 5.47 15.55
C GLU A 212 -35.71 5.14 17.04
N LEU A 213 -34.53 4.60 17.38
CA LEU A 213 -34.17 4.29 18.76
C LEU A 213 -34.03 5.55 19.61
N GLU A 214 -33.41 6.60 19.08
CA GLU A 214 -33.30 7.91 19.76
C GLU A 214 -34.68 8.50 20.06
N GLN A 215 -35.59 8.47 19.08
CA GLN A 215 -36.96 8.94 19.26
C GLN A 215 -37.72 8.09 20.29
N SER A 216 -37.61 6.76 20.19
CA SER A 216 -38.23 5.85 21.16
C SER A 216 -37.70 6.09 22.58
N ASN A 217 -36.40 6.29 22.73
CA ASN A 217 -35.77 6.57 24.01
C ASN A 217 -36.23 7.91 24.58
N LYS A 218 -36.36 8.95 23.74
CA LYS A 218 -36.94 10.24 24.12
C LYS A 218 -38.39 10.09 24.62
N ASP A 219 -39.23 9.37 23.88
CA ASP A 219 -40.63 9.12 24.26
C ASP A 219 -40.72 8.34 25.60
N LEU A 220 -39.87 7.33 25.79
CA LEU A 220 -39.78 6.58 27.04
C LEU A 220 -39.32 7.45 28.20
N LEU A 221 -38.35 8.34 27.98
CA LEU A 221 -37.86 9.29 28.97
C LEU A 221 -38.97 10.27 29.39
N GLU A 222 -39.73 10.80 28.42
CA GLU A 222 -40.89 11.66 28.69
C GLU A 222 -41.99 10.93 29.47
N ARG A 223 -42.30 9.68 29.10
CA ARG A 223 -43.24 8.84 29.85
C ARG A 223 -42.75 8.58 31.27
N ARG A 224 -41.45 8.32 31.44
CA ARG A 224 -40.83 8.12 32.76
C ARG A 224 -40.99 9.38 33.61
N TYR A 225 -40.66 10.56 33.08
CA TYR A 225 -40.83 11.81 33.82
C TYR A 225 -42.29 12.09 34.21
N LYS A 226 -43.24 11.82 33.30
CA LYS A 226 -44.68 11.93 33.62
C LYS A 226 -45.08 10.97 34.74
N ALA A 227 -44.68 9.71 34.65
CA ALA A 227 -44.95 8.71 35.68
C ALA A 227 -44.28 9.05 37.02
N GLU A 228 -43.06 9.57 37.02
CA GLU A 228 -42.37 10.06 38.22
C GLU A 228 -43.13 11.24 38.86
N SER A 229 -43.66 12.16 38.05
CA SER A 229 -44.49 13.27 38.53
C SER A 229 -45.78 12.76 39.18
N THR A 230 -46.50 11.85 38.53
CA THR A 230 -47.74 11.30 39.08
C THR A 230 -47.49 10.49 40.35
N VAL A 231 -46.41 9.71 40.41
CA VAL A 231 -45.99 9.03 41.64
C VAL A 231 -45.69 10.03 42.75
N ARG A 232 -45.02 11.15 42.45
CA ARG A 232 -44.73 12.20 43.44
C ARG A 232 -46.02 12.85 43.95
N GLU A 233 -46.97 13.16 43.07
CA GLU A 233 -48.28 13.69 43.44
C GLU A 233 -49.11 12.72 44.27
N LEU A 234 -49.16 11.43 43.88
CA LEU A 234 -49.87 10.40 44.63
C LEU A 234 -49.24 10.16 46.00
N LYS A 235 -47.90 10.18 46.12
CA LYS A 235 -47.21 10.11 47.41
C LYS A 235 -47.60 11.29 48.31
N ALA A 236 -47.63 12.51 47.77
CA ALA A 236 -48.03 13.68 48.54
C ALA A 236 -49.50 13.60 49.01
N LYS A 237 -50.42 13.14 48.14
CA LYS A 237 -51.83 12.89 48.52
C LYS A 237 -51.99 11.78 49.55
N TYR A 238 -51.23 10.70 49.40
CA TYR A 238 -51.22 9.61 50.37
C TYR A 238 -50.77 10.10 51.73
N GLN A 239 -49.66 10.85 51.77
CA GLN A 239 -49.15 11.45 53.00
C GLN A 239 -50.18 12.39 53.66
N SER A 240 -50.88 13.24 52.89
CA SER A 240 -51.92 14.10 53.46
C SER A 240 -53.11 13.30 54.02
N LEU A 241 -53.53 12.23 53.32
CA LEU A 241 -54.60 11.36 53.80
C LEU A 241 -54.17 10.55 55.04
N GLU A 242 -52.90 10.16 55.12
CA GLU A 242 -52.33 9.49 56.28
C GLU A 242 -52.29 10.44 57.49
N GLU A 243 -51.93 11.72 57.29
CA GLU A 243 -52.04 12.76 58.32
C GLU A 243 -53.50 13.00 58.75
N ASP A 244 -54.45 13.04 57.82
CA ASP A 244 -55.89 13.15 58.10
C ASP A 244 -56.41 11.95 58.90
N LEU A 245 -56.01 10.73 58.52
CA LEU A 245 -56.34 9.51 59.23
C LEU A 245 -55.78 9.56 60.66
N GLN A 246 -54.52 9.93 60.82
CA GLN A 246 -53.88 10.08 62.13
C GLN A 246 -54.61 11.13 63.00
N ARG A 247 -55.03 12.26 62.42
CA ARG A 247 -55.86 13.27 63.11
C ARG A 247 -57.21 12.70 63.53
N ALA A 248 -57.85 11.91 62.67
CA ALA A 248 -59.12 11.26 62.98
C ALA A 248 -58.96 10.21 64.11
N GLU A 249 -57.91 9.38 64.06
CA GLU A 249 -57.58 8.42 65.11
C GLU A 249 -57.30 9.09 66.46
N GLN A 250 -56.56 10.20 66.46
CA GLN A 250 -56.34 11.02 67.66
C GLN A 250 -57.67 11.54 68.23
N LYS A 251 -58.58 11.98 67.37
CA LYS A 251 -59.91 12.47 67.77
C LYS A 251 -60.81 11.35 68.30
N VAL A 252 -60.77 10.17 67.69
CA VAL A 252 -61.46 8.98 68.19
C VAL A 252 -60.91 8.60 69.57
N THR A 253 -59.58 8.64 69.74
CA THR A 253 -58.93 8.36 71.03
C THR A 253 -59.33 9.39 72.10
N SER A 254 -59.36 10.68 71.75
CA SER A 254 -59.78 11.73 72.69
C SER A 254 -61.24 11.61 73.09
N LEU A 255 -62.13 11.35 72.12
CA LEU A 255 -63.55 11.09 72.37
C LEU A 255 -63.75 9.83 73.20
N GLY A 256 -62.95 8.78 72.97
CA GLY A 256 -62.97 7.57 73.80
C GLY A 256 -62.62 7.86 75.26
N ARG A 257 -61.60 8.70 75.52
CA ARG A 257 -61.26 9.17 76.87
C ARG A 257 -62.36 10.02 77.49
N GLU A 258 -62.94 10.93 76.73
CA GLU A 258 -64.04 11.79 77.18
C GLU A 258 -65.27 10.94 77.53
N ASN A 259 -65.59 9.94 76.71
CA ASN A 259 -66.70 9.03 76.96
C ASN A 259 -66.45 8.17 78.22
N SER A 260 -65.22 7.68 78.44
CA SER A 260 -64.86 7.01 79.69
C SER A 260 -64.93 7.94 80.91
N ALA A 261 -64.59 9.21 80.76
CA ALA A 261 -64.71 10.19 81.83
C ALA A 261 -66.18 10.50 82.17
N LEU A 262 -67.03 10.64 81.15
CA LEU A 262 -68.48 10.80 81.31
C LEU A 262 -69.13 9.57 81.93
N ASP A 263 -68.73 8.36 81.54
CA ASP A 263 -69.18 7.11 82.18
C ASP A 263 -68.81 7.08 83.67
N ALA A 264 -67.59 7.50 84.02
CA ALA A 264 -67.16 7.60 85.42
C ALA A 264 -67.99 8.64 86.20
N GLU A 265 -68.24 9.81 85.61
CA GLU A 265 -69.09 10.84 86.20
C GLU A 265 -70.53 10.34 86.39
N CYS A 266 -71.06 9.60 85.42
CA CYS A 266 -72.39 8.99 85.47
C CYS A 266 -72.48 7.99 86.63
N HIS A 267 -71.48 7.10 86.78
CA HIS A 267 -71.40 6.17 87.90
C HIS A 267 -71.32 6.86 89.26
N ASP A 268 -70.57 7.96 89.37
CA ASP A 268 -70.48 8.70 90.64
C ASP A 268 -71.78 9.44 90.97
N LYS A 269 -72.48 9.98 89.96
CA LYS A 269 -73.85 10.51 90.12
C LYS A 269 -74.82 9.41 90.56
N GLU A 270 -74.71 8.22 90.00
CA GLU A 270 -75.55 7.06 90.34
C GLU A 270 -75.30 6.56 91.77
N LYS A 271 -74.06 6.61 92.26
CA LYS A 271 -73.74 6.38 93.69
C LYS A 271 -74.37 7.43 94.60
N GLU A 272 -74.27 8.72 94.25
CA GLU A 272 -74.89 9.81 95.03
C GLU A 272 -76.42 9.65 95.06
N LEU A 273 -77.03 9.27 93.93
CA LEU A 273 -78.47 9.02 93.81
C LEU A 273 -78.91 7.86 94.73
N ASN A 274 -78.18 6.74 94.73
CA ASN A 274 -78.43 5.62 95.64
C ASN A 274 -78.27 6.02 97.13
N ARG A 275 -77.28 6.87 97.45
CA ARG A 275 -77.08 7.38 98.82
C ARG A 275 -78.26 8.23 99.28
N LEU A 276 -78.79 9.08 98.41
CA LEU A 276 -79.97 9.91 98.68
C LEU A 276 -81.24 9.06 98.82
N GLN A 277 -81.43 8.05 97.97
CA GLN A 277 -82.53 7.09 98.10
C GLN A 277 -82.50 6.34 99.43
N THR A 278 -81.33 5.91 99.87
CA THR A 278 -81.18 5.22 101.17
C THR A 278 -81.55 6.13 102.34
N ARG A 279 -81.15 7.42 102.29
CA ARG A 279 -81.56 8.42 103.30
C ARG A 279 -83.07 8.70 103.29
N LEU A 280 -83.68 8.74 102.10
CA LEU A 280 -85.13 8.90 101.95
C LEU A 280 -85.89 7.75 102.61
N ALA A 281 -85.47 6.50 102.35
CA ALA A 281 -86.10 5.33 102.94
C ALA A 281 -86.00 5.31 104.48
N VAL A 282 -84.89 5.78 105.05
CA VAL A 282 -84.72 5.91 106.51
C VAL A 282 -85.69 6.93 107.09
N PHE A 283 -85.83 8.11 106.46
CA PHE A 283 -86.75 9.14 106.94
C PHE A 283 -88.23 8.73 106.80
N GLU A 284 -88.59 8.00 105.74
CA GLU A 284 -89.95 7.46 105.58
C GLU A 284 -90.32 6.49 106.71
N GLN A 285 -89.37 5.65 107.16
CA GLN A 285 -89.60 4.71 108.25
C GLN A 285 -89.72 5.43 109.63
N GLU A 286 -88.89 6.44 109.90
CA GLU A 286 -88.99 7.25 111.14
C GLU A 286 -90.33 7.98 111.25
N LEU A 287 -90.89 8.43 110.11
CA LEU A 287 -92.20 9.08 110.05
C LEU A 287 -93.33 8.11 110.39
N LYS A 288 -93.23 6.88 109.89
CA LYS A 288 -94.22 5.81 110.13
C LYS A 288 -94.27 5.38 111.59
N ASP A 289 -93.11 5.28 112.24
CA ASP A 289 -93.01 4.90 113.66
C ASP A 289 -93.57 6.00 114.59
N LYS A 290 -93.39 7.28 114.24
CA LYS A 290 -94.00 8.40 114.98
C LYS A 290 -95.52 8.43 114.85
N ASP A 291 -96.06 8.10 113.68
CA ASP A 291 -97.51 8.12 113.43
C ASP A 291 -98.25 7.03 114.26
N GLN A 292 -97.66 5.84 114.38
CA GLN A 292 -98.19 4.76 115.25
C GLN A 292 -98.17 5.13 116.74
N LEU A 293 -97.18 5.91 117.17
CA LEU A 293 -97.04 6.35 118.55
C LEU A 293 -98.09 7.40 118.92
N VAL A 294 -98.44 8.28 117.97
CA VAL A 294 -99.54 9.25 118.12
C VAL A 294 -100.89 8.55 118.20
N GLN A 295 -101.14 7.51 117.40
CA GLN A 295 -102.39 6.73 117.47
C GLN A 295 -102.61 6.10 118.86
N ARG A 296 -101.59 5.44 119.44
CA ARG A 296 -101.69 4.85 120.78
C ARG A 296 -101.92 5.89 121.87
N SER A 297 -101.31 7.07 121.75
CA SER A 297 -101.53 8.17 122.69
C SER A 297 -102.97 8.70 122.64
N ASN A 298 -103.63 8.63 121.49
CA ASN A 298 -104.99 9.14 121.30
C ASN A 298 -106.05 8.18 121.87
N GLU A 299 -105.85 6.86 121.76
CA GLU A 299 -106.75 5.85 122.32
C GLU A 299 -106.80 5.90 123.86
N ILE A 300 -105.66 6.13 124.51
CA ILE A 300 -105.57 6.27 125.98
C ILE A 300 -106.27 7.56 126.46
N LEU A 301 -106.23 8.63 125.64
CA LEU A 301 -106.89 9.89 125.94
C LEU A 301 -108.42 9.76 125.94
N VAL A 302 -108.98 9.01 124.98
CA VAL A 302 -110.43 8.74 124.89
C VAL A 302 -110.92 7.92 126.08
N ALA A 303 -110.19 6.87 126.47
CA ALA A 303 -110.53 6.05 127.63
C ALA A 303 -110.52 6.84 128.96
N THR A 304 -109.61 7.82 129.08
CA THR A 304 -109.51 8.69 130.27
C THR A 304 -110.64 9.72 130.31
N GLN A 305 -111.11 10.20 129.15
CA GLN A 305 -112.20 11.15 129.05
C GLN A 305 -113.58 10.52 129.37
N GLU A 306 -113.78 9.23 129.07
CA GLU A 306 -115.00 8.50 129.44
C GLU A 306 -115.09 8.15 130.93
N GLN A 307 -113.96 7.94 131.63
CA GLN A 307 -113.97 7.80 133.09
C GLN A 307 -114.30 9.12 133.81
N LYS A 308 -114.00 10.28 133.20
CA LYS A 308 -114.30 11.60 133.75
C LYS A 308 -115.80 11.92 133.73
N THR A 309 -116.51 11.61 132.64
CA THR A 309 -117.95 11.88 132.50
C THR A 309 -118.82 11.05 133.46
N VAL A 310 -118.40 9.82 133.77
CA VAL A 310 -119.09 8.96 134.77
C VAL A 310 -118.92 9.49 136.21
N LEU A 311 -117.78 10.11 136.52
CA LEU A 311 -117.52 10.71 137.83
C LEU A 311 -118.20 12.09 138.01
N GLU A 312 -118.33 12.88 136.94
CA GLU A 312 -119.06 14.16 136.94
C GLU A 312 -120.57 13.96 137.21
N ALA A 313 -121.20 12.96 136.58
CA ALA A 313 -122.62 12.64 136.79
C ALA A 313 -122.95 12.15 138.23
N ASN A 314 -121.99 11.54 138.92
CA ASN A 314 -122.16 11.04 140.29
C ASN A 314 -121.98 12.17 141.33
N THR A 315 -121.31 13.25 140.96
CA THR A 315 -121.10 14.45 141.79
C THR A 315 -122.33 15.38 141.73
N GLU A 316 -122.97 15.47 140.56
CA GLU A 316 -124.18 16.28 140.35
C GLU A 316 -125.40 15.74 141.13
N LYS A 317 -125.50 14.41 141.29
CA LYS A 317 -126.50 13.77 142.18
C LYS A 317 -126.31 14.11 143.67
N LYS A 318 -125.08 14.41 144.12
CA LYS A 318 -124.80 14.84 145.50
C LYS A 318 -124.99 16.35 145.71
N GLN A 319 -124.81 17.18 144.67
CA GLN A 319 -124.90 18.63 144.78
C GLN A 319 -126.33 19.17 144.99
N VAL A 320 -127.39 18.55 144.44
CA VAL A 320 -128.77 19.07 144.63
C VAL A 320 -129.50 18.39 145.80
N GLN A 321 -129.00 17.25 146.29
CA GLN A 321 -129.40 16.72 147.59
C GLN A 321 -128.97 17.66 148.75
N ILE A 322 -127.92 18.47 148.54
CA ILE A 322 -127.48 19.55 149.45
C ILE A 322 -128.38 20.80 149.35
N GLY A 323 -128.89 21.15 148.17
CA GLY A 323 -129.86 22.24 148.01
C GLY A 323 -131.20 22.02 148.74
N LYS A 324 -131.61 20.75 148.95
CA LYS A 324 -132.77 20.39 149.79
C LYS A 324 -132.52 20.56 151.30
N LEU A 325 -131.27 20.71 151.73
CA LEU A 325 -130.89 20.84 153.14
C LEU A 325 -130.54 22.29 153.54
N GLU A 326 -130.13 23.15 152.60
CA GLU A 326 -129.66 24.51 152.90
C GLU A 326 -130.74 25.59 153.11
N ALA A 327 -131.99 25.43 152.69
CA ALA A 327 -133.00 26.50 152.87
C ALA A 327 -134.21 26.14 153.73
N THR A 328 -134.31 24.86 154.13
CA THR A 328 -134.90 24.45 155.41
C THR A 328 -134.23 25.19 156.58
N ILE A 329 -133.02 25.75 156.40
CA ILE A 329 -132.33 26.66 157.34
C ILE A 329 -132.82 28.13 157.23
N LYS A 330 -133.34 28.56 156.06
CA LYS A 330 -134.00 29.88 155.92
C LYS A 330 -135.46 29.88 156.35
N SER A 331 -136.15 28.74 156.32
CA SER A 331 -137.45 28.58 156.99
C SER A 331 -137.32 28.46 158.53
N LEU A 332 -136.11 28.32 159.09
CA LEU A 332 -135.88 28.26 160.54
C LEU A 332 -135.12 29.46 161.12
N SER A 333 -134.70 30.42 160.29
CA SER A 333 -134.26 31.74 160.77
C SER A 333 -135.44 32.73 160.87
N CYS A 334 -136.41 32.32 161.69
CA CYS A 334 -136.92 33.12 162.80
C CYS A 334 -137.53 34.48 162.42
N GLU A 335 -138.85 34.68 162.33
CA GLU A 335 -139.92 34.30 163.29
C GLU A 335 -139.62 34.44 164.81
N LEU A 336 -138.41 34.84 165.21
CA LEU A 336 -138.03 35.06 166.61
C LEU A 336 -137.17 36.32 166.72
N LEU A 337 -137.81 37.49 166.62
CA LEU A 337 -137.64 38.64 167.54
C LEU A 337 -138.56 39.82 167.13
N LYS A 338 -139.85 39.63 167.40
CA LYS A 338 -140.79 40.71 167.76
C LYS A 338 -140.28 41.37 169.07
N VAL A 339 -140.43 42.70 169.16
CA VAL A 339 -140.51 43.50 170.41
C VAL A 339 -139.15 43.91 171.06
N ASN A 340 -138.69 45.10 170.65
CA ASN A 340 -138.70 46.33 171.48
C ASN A 340 -137.37 46.91 172.02
N ASN A 341 -137.39 48.27 171.99
CA ASN A 341 -136.58 49.28 172.68
C ASN A 341 -135.34 49.81 171.94
N HIS A 342 -135.07 51.12 171.79
CA HIS A 342 -135.79 52.39 172.05
C HIS A 342 -134.82 53.55 171.68
N PHE A 343 -135.31 54.73 171.25
CA PHE A 343 -134.64 56.06 171.17
C PHE A 343 -133.40 56.18 170.24
N VAL A 344 -133.35 57.02 169.19
CA VAL A 344 -134.05 58.25 168.78
C VAL A 344 -134.51 58.12 167.32
#